data_AF-A0A942QAX2-F1
#
_entry.id   AF-A0A942QAX2-F1
#
_cell.length_a   1.000
_cell.length_b   1.000
_cell.length_c   1.000
_cell.angle_alpha   90.00
_cell.angle_beta   90.00
_cell.angle_gamma   90.00
#
_symmetry.space_group_name_H-M   'P 1'
#
loop_
_entity.id
_entity.type
_entity.pdbx_description
1 polymer ?
#
loop_
_entity_poly.entity_id
_entity_poly.type
_entity_poly.pdbx_seq_one_letter_code
_entity_poly.pdbx_strand_id
1 'polypeptide(L)' 'MDYRQHRLDYCQFLISSQINYTQTYLADHSEEYSHDSINRFLRLDKLTPRTLWENVRDDIVPNEQGYVLFDDVVL' A
#
# COMPACT_ATOMS: atom_id res chain seq x y z
N MET A 1 -2.99 -4.45 -19.77
CA MET A 1 -2.72 -4.63 -18.34
C MET A 1 -3.54 -3.61 -17.59
N ASP A 2 -4.51 -4.05 -16.79
CA ASP A 2 -5.33 -3.15 -15.98
C ASP A 2 -4.65 -2.87 -14.64
N TYR A 3 -4.10 -1.67 -14.49
CA TYR A 3 -3.38 -1.25 -13.28
C TYR A 3 -4.32 -0.97 -12.09
N ARG A 4 -5.64 -0.82 -12.29
CA ARG A 4 -6.58 -0.66 -11.17
C ARG A 4 -6.70 -1.94 -10.35
N GLN A 5 -6.78 -3.09 -11.02
CA GLN A 5 -6.88 -4.38 -10.35
C GLN A 5 -5.63 -4.65 -9.50
N HIS A 6 -4.44 -4.40 -10.07
CA HIS A 6 -3.17 -4.51 -9.36
C HIS A 6 -3.11 -3.65 -8.10
N ARG A 7 -3.71 -2.45 -8.12
CA ARG A 7 -3.77 -1.56 -6.96
C ARG A 7 -4.67 -2.10 -5.86
N LEU A 8 -5.85 -2.61 -6.21
CA LEU A 8 -6.76 -3.21 -5.24
C LEU A 8 -6.12 -4.43 -4.56
N ASP A 9 -5.49 -5.30 -5.35
CA ASP A 9 -4.87 -6.51 -4.82
C ASP A 9 -3.65 -6.18 -3.95
N TYR A 10 -2.86 -5.16 -4.33
CA TYR A 10 -1.77 -4.67 -3.48
C TYR A 10 -2.30 -4.07 -2.17
N CYS A 11 -3.38 -3.29 -2.19
CA CYS A 11 -4.01 -2.78 -0.97
C CYS A 11 -4.53 -3.90 -0.07
N GLN A 12 -5.16 -4.93 -0.64
CA GLN A 12 -5.63 -6.08 0.13
C GLN A 12 -4.48 -6.88 0.73
N PHE A 13 -3.39 -7.05 -0.03
CA PHE A 13 -2.15 -7.63 0.47
C PHE A 13 -1.63 -6.88 1.70
N LEU A 14 -1.53 -5.55 1.63
CA LEU A 14 -1.07 -4.72 2.76
C LEU A 14 -1.97 -4.84 4.02
N ILE A 15 -3.28 -5.04 3.84
CA ILE A 15 -4.21 -5.25 4.96
C ILE A 15 -4.05 -6.65 5.56
N SER A 16 -3.83 -7.66 4.71
CA SER A 16 -3.76 -9.06 5.11
C SER A 16 -2.40 -9.48 5.66
N SER A 17 -1.31 -8.93 5.13
CA SER A 17 0.05 -9.22 5.57
C SER A 17 0.38 -8.29 6.71
N GLN A 18 0.44 -8.80 7.94
CA GLN A 18 0.74 -7.96 9.11
C GLN A 18 2.24 -7.96 9.46
N ILE A 19 3.05 -8.78 8.77
CA ILE A 19 4.44 -9.09 9.16
C ILE A 19 5.45 -8.79 8.04
N ASN A 20 5.09 -8.93 6.77
CA ASN A 20 6.03 -8.75 5.65
C ASN A 20 5.37 -8.06 4.45
N TYR A 21 5.80 -6.83 4.16
CA TYR A 21 5.24 -5.99 3.11
C TYR A 21 6.09 -5.94 1.83
N THR A 22 7.09 -6.81 1.71
CA THR A 22 8.02 -6.79 0.58
C THR A 22 7.34 -7.22 -0.72
N GLN A 23 7.78 -6.66 -1.84
CA GLN A 23 7.28 -7.02 -3.18
C GLN A 23 7.56 -8.50 -3.50
N THR A 24 8.69 -9.03 -3.02
CA THR A 24 9.03 -10.45 -3.12
C THR A 24 8.03 -11.31 -2.36
N TYR A 25 7.66 -10.94 -1.13
CA TYR A 25 6.69 -11.69 -0.35
C TYR A 25 5.32 -11.74 -1.03
N LEU A 26 4.88 -10.64 -1.65
CA LEU A 26 3.67 -10.66 -2.47
C LEU A 26 3.81 -11.55 -3.72
N ALA A 27 4.93 -11.43 -4.46
CA ALA A 27 5.16 -12.22 -5.67
C ALA A 27 5.24 -13.73 -5.38
N ASP A 28 5.79 -14.12 -4.23
CA ASP A 28 5.89 -15.52 -3.81
C ASP A 28 4.51 -16.11 -3.43
N HIS A 29 3.55 -15.26 -3.07
CA HIS A 29 2.21 -15.67 -2.62
C HIS A 29 1.08 -15.36 -3.63
N SER A 30 1.42 -14.91 -4.84
CA SER A 30 0.46 -14.69 -5.93
C SER A 30 0.93 -15.35 -7.23
N GLU A 31 0.12 -16.27 -7.76
CA GLU A 31 0.37 -16.88 -9.07
C GLU A 31 0.16 -15.88 -10.23
N GLU A 32 -0.57 -14.78 -9.99
CA GLU A 32 -0.92 -13.79 -11.01
C GLU A 32 0.15 -12.68 -11.18
N TYR A 33 1.03 -12.50 -10.19
CA TYR A 33 1.96 -11.38 -10.17
C TYR A 33 3.42 -11.81 -10.23
N SER A 34 4.11 -11.47 -11.32
CA SER A 34 5.58 -11.52 -11.32
C SER A 34 6.15 -10.35 -10.53
N HIS A 35 7.32 -10.57 -9.92
CA HIS A 35 8.05 -9.54 -9.18
C HIS A 35 8.26 -8.25 -10.01
N ASP A 36 8.60 -8.39 -11.29
CA ASP A 36 8.78 -7.26 -12.21
C ASP A 36 7.49 -6.49 -12.50
N SER A 37 6.34 -7.17 -12.51
CA SER A 37 5.03 -6.54 -12.77
C SER A 37 4.61 -5.65 -11.61
N ILE A 38 4.80 -6.10 -10.36
CA ILE A 38 4.54 -5.32 -9.15
C ILE A 38 5.47 -4.11 -9.08
N ASN A 39 6.77 -4.31 -9.32
CA ASN A 39 7.76 -3.23 -9.30
C ASN A 39 7.44 -2.16 -10.37
N ARG A 40 7.04 -2.59 -11.57
CA ARG A 40 6.61 -1.66 -12.64
C ARG A 40 5.33 -0.93 -12.27
N PHE A 41 4.34 -1.61 -11.70
CA PHE A 41 3.12 -0.98 -11.20
C PHE A 41 3.43 0.09 -10.14
N LEU A 42 4.18 -0.25 -9.09
CA LEU A 42 4.50 0.67 -7.99
C LEU A 42 5.34 1.87 -8.44
N ARG A 43 6.21 1.70 -9.46
CA ARG A 43 6.95 2.82 -10.06
C ARG A 43 6.06 3.77 -10.86
N LEU A 44 5.01 3.25 -11.47
CA LEU A 44 4.07 4.04 -12.27
C LEU A 44 2.97 4.66 -11.40
N ASP A 45 2.57 3.98 -10.34
CA ASP A 45 1.55 4.46 -9.41
C ASP A 45 2.12 5.54 -8.49
N LYS A 46 1.87 6.80 -8.84
CA LYS A 46 2.33 7.96 -8.07
C LYS A 46 1.30 8.32 -7.01
N LEU A 47 1.31 7.61 -5.88
CA LEU A 47 0.55 8.02 -4.71
C LEU A 47 1.24 9.19 -4.01
N THR A 48 0.87 10.42 -4.37
CA THR A 48 1.44 11.60 -3.71
C THR A 48 0.86 11.76 -2.30
N PRO A 49 1.60 12.35 -1.34
CA PRO A 49 1.07 12.62 -0.01
C PRO A 49 -0.22 13.45 -0.02
N ARG A 50 -0.36 14.38 -0.98
CA ARG A 50 -1.58 15.16 -1.17
C ARG A 50 -2.76 14.29 -1.56
N THR A 51 -2.57 13.41 -2.55
CA THR A 51 -3.61 12.49 -2.99
C THR A 51 -4.01 11.55 -1.86
N LEU A 52 -3.05 11.04 -1.08
CA LEU A 52 -3.35 10.23 0.10
C LEU A 52 -4.19 11.02 1.11
N TRP A 53 -3.76 12.23 1.48
CA TRP A 53 -4.47 13.09 2.43
C TRP A 53 -5.91 13.38 2.00
N GLU A 54 -6.13 13.71 0.72
CA GLU A 54 -7.46 13.95 0.16
C GLU A 54 -8.40 12.76 0.29
N ASN A 55 -7.88 11.52 0.30
CA ASN A 55 -8.69 10.31 0.43
C ASN A 55 -8.97 9.90 1.88
N VAL A 56 -8.10 10.25 2.84
CA VAL A 56 -8.20 9.74 4.22
C VAL A 56 -8.63 10.78 5.26
N ARG A 57 -8.58 12.07 4.90
CA ARG A 57 -8.83 13.18 5.85
C ARG A 57 -10.17 13.10 6.57
N ASP A 58 -11.21 12.56 5.91
CA ASP A 58 -12.56 12.50 6.45
C ASP A 58 -12.75 11.27 7.36
N ASP A 59 -11.85 10.29 7.29
CA ASP A 59 -11.81 9.13 8.18
C ASP A 59 -11.04 9.42 9.48
N ILE A 60 -10.25 10.50 9.51
CA ILE A 60 -9.46 10.91 10.68
C ILE A 60 -10.36 11.71 11.62
N VAL A 61 -10.72 11.09 12.75
CA VAL A 61 -11.48 11.75 13.82
C VAL A 61 -10.53 12.54 14.72
N PRO A 62 -10.60 13.89 14.75
CA PRO A 62 -9.75 14.70 15.63
C PRO A 62 -10.08 14.43 17.09
N ASN A 63 -9.06 14.24 17.92
CA ASN A 63 -9.22 14.04 19.36
C ASN A 63 -8.06 14.74 20.09
N GLU A 64 -8.37 15.55 21.11
CA GLU A 64 -7.37 16.25 21.93
C GLU A 64 -6.41 15.31 22.65
N GLN A 65 -6.82 14.06 22.89
CA GLN A 65 -6.03 12.99 23.50
C GLN A 65 -5.52 11.99 22.46
N GLY A 66 -5.70 12.29 21.16
CA GLY A 66 -5.22 11.46 20.08
C GLY A 66 -3.69 11.50 19.97
N TYR A 67 -3.11 10.40 19.52
CA TYR A 67 -1.68 10.28 19.26
C TYR A 67 -1.45 9.83 17.83
N VAL A 68 -0.42 10.36 17.18
CA VAL A 68 0.06 9.88 15.89
C VAL A 68 1.10 8.79 16.17
N LEU A 69 0.80 7.56 15.76
CA LEU A 69 1.78 6.49 15.74
C LEU A 69 2.43 6.46 14.36
N PHE A 70 3.75 6.58 14.33
CA PHE A 70 4.54 6.46 13.11
C PHE A 70 5.53 5.31 13.29
N ASP A 71 5.57 4.40 12.32
CA ASP A 71 6.49 3.28 12.29
C ASP A 71 7.55 3.56 11.20
N ASP A 72 8.83 3.54 11.58
CA ASP A 72 9.96 3.77 10.67
C ASP A 72 10.52 2.45 10.15
N VAL A 73 9.67 1.62 9.53
CA VAL A 73 10.16 0.41 8.88
C VAL A 73 10.99 0.80 7.65
N VAL A 74 12.31 0.68 7.78
CA VAL A 74 13.24 0.74 6.65
C VAL A 74 13.06 -0.54 5.84
N LEU A 75 12.46 -0.42 4.65
CA LEU A 75 12.37 -1.49 3.64
C LEU A 75 13.71 -1.69 2.92
#